data_AF-A0A7C8CZ28-F1
#
_entry.id   AF-A0A7C8CZ28-F1
#
_cell.length_a   1.000
_cell.length_b   1.000
_cell.length_c   1.000
_cell.angle_alpha   90.00
_cell.angle_beta   90.00
_cell.angle_gamma   90.00
#
_symmetry.space_group_name_H-M   'P 1'
#
loop_
_entity.id
_entity.type
_entity.pdbx_description
1 polymer ?
#
loop_
_entity_poly.entity_id
_entity_poly.type
_entity_poly.pdbx_seq_one_letter_code
_entity_poly.pdbx_strand_id
1 'polypeptide(L)' 'AKAGQKARDMFDLDRPVLDWLSIARGLGVEAVRATTAEEFNQALARSFATPGPMLIDAVI' A
#
# COMPACT_ATOMS: atom_id res chain seq x y z
N ALA A 1 -22.22 25.07 -13.79
CA ALA A 1 -22.63 23.81 -13.13
C ALA A 1 -21.45 23.30 -12.30
N LYS A 2 -21.63 22.98 -11.02
CA LYS A 2 -20.56 22.31 -10.25
C LYS A 2 -20.38 20.90 -10.80
N ALA A 3 -19.15 20.51 -11.14
CA ALA A 3 -18.85 19.13 -11.52
C ALA A 3 -19.32 18.17 -10.42
N GLY A 4 -20.02 17.10 -10.81
CA GLY A 4 -20.51 16.06 -9.91
C GLY A 4 -19.37 15.26 -9.29
N GLN A 5 -19.64 14.54 -8.19
CA GLN A 5 -18.63 13.84 -7.39
C GLN A 5 -17.73 12.94 -8.24
N LYS A 6 -18.30 12.16 -9.16
CA LYS A 6 -17.57 11.25 -10.06
C LYS A 6 -16.54 11.96 -10.96
N ALA A 7 -16.84 13.18 -11.41
CA ALA A 7 -15.92 13.96 -12.22
C ALA A 7 -14.76 14.52 -11.37
N ARG A 8 -14.96 14.72 -10.06
CA ARG A 8 -13.88 15.10 -9.13
C ARG A 8 -13.01 13.90 -8.79
N ASP A 9 -13.61 12.74 -8.56
CA ASP A 9 -12.88 11.51 -8.27
C ASP A 9 -11.95 11.10 -9.44
N MET A 10 -12.29 11.44 -10.70
CA MET A 10 -11.39 11.19 -11.86
C MET A 10 -10.09 12.00 -11.83
N PHE A 11 -10.05 13.13 -11.12
CA PHE A 11 -8.85 13.95 -10.94
C PHE A 11 -8.23 13.76 -9.55
N ASP A 12 -8.76 12.85 -8.75
CA ASP A 12 -8.31 12.53 -7.40
C ASP A 12 -7.52 11.22 -7.44
N LEU A 13 -6.22 11.29 -7.18
CA LEU A 13 -5.35 10.11 -7.19
C LEU A 13 -5.56 9.21 -5.98
N ASP A 14 -6.25 9.69 -4.95
CA ASP A 14 -6.56 8.90 -3.75
C ASP A 14 -7.77 7.98 -3.97
N ARG A 15 -8.48 8.12 -5.11
CA ARG A 15 -9.70 7.38 -5.40
C ARG A 15 -9.64 6.64 -6.75
N PRO A 16 -9.92 5.34 -6.76
CA PRO A 16 -10.13 4.46 -5.61
C PRO A 16 -8.83 4.24 -4.81
N VAL A 17 -8.95 4.02 -3.51
CA VAL A 17 -7.81 3.64 -2.66
C VAL A 17 -7.21 2.36 -3.22
N LEU A 18 -5.92 2.40 -3.56
CA LEU A 18 -5.25 1.27 -4.16
C LEU A 18 -4.94 0.19 -3.13
N ASP A 19 -5.28 -1.06 -3.45
CA ASP A 19 -4.88 -2.21 -2.64
C ASP A 19 -3.48 -2.69 -3.07
N TRP A 20 -2.47 -2.04 -2.51
CA TRP A 20 -1.06 -2.36 -2.75
C TRP A 20 -0.69 -3.79 -2.37
N LEU A 21 -1.37 -4.39 -1.39
CA LEU A 21 -1.09 -5.76 -0.94
C LEU A 21 -1.47 -6.75 -2.02
N SER A 22 -2.67 -6.58 -2.61
CA SER A 22 -3.13 -7.42 -3.71
C SER A 22 -2.23 -7.30 -4.95
N ILE A 23 -1.78 -6.09 -5.28
CA ILE A 23 -0.87 -5.86 -6.42
C ILE A 23 0.46 -6.58 -6.21
N ALA A 24 1.10 -6.36 -5.06
CA ALA A 24 2.39 -6.99 -4.75
C ALA A 24 2.31 -8.52 -4.79
N ARG A 25 1.26 -9.10 -4.17
CA ARG A 25 1.04 -10.55 -4.19
C ARG A 25 0.81 -11.10 -5.59
N GLY A 26 0.08 -10.38 -6.44
CA GLY A 26 -0.10 -10.73 -7.85
C GLY A 26 1.20 -10.75 -8.65
N LEU A 27 2.21 -10.00 -8.21
CA LEU A 27 3.57 -9.98 -8.79
C LEU A 27 4.53 -10.97 -8.10
N GLY A 28 4.02 -11.83 -7.20
CA GLY A 28 4.84 -12.79 -6.45
C GLY A 28 5.70 -12.16 -5.35
N VAL A 29 5.42 -10.91 -4.97
CA VAL A 29 6.11 -10.18 -3.92
C VAL A 29 5.36 -10.34 -2.60
N GLU A 30 6.06 -10.69 -1.53
CA GLU A 30 5.45 -10.73 -0.21
C GLU A 30 5.00 -9.32 0.22
N ALA A 31 3.82 -9.19 0.84
CA ALA A 31 3.28 -7.89 1.20
C ALA A 31 2.58 -7.86 2.55
N VAL A 32 2.87 -6.81 3.33
CA VAL A 32 2.28 -6.52 4.64
C VAL A 32 1.89 -5.05 4.75
N ARG A 33 0.79 -4.76 5.45
CA ARG A 33 0.38 -3.40 5.84
C ARG A 33 0.84 -3.13 7.26
N ALA A 34 1.46 -1.97 7.48
CA ALA A 34 1.81 -1.46 8.79
C ALA A 34 0.95 -0.23 9.09
N THR A 35 0.22 -0.26 10.21
CA THR A 35 -0.64 0.83 10.68
C THR A 35 -0.04 1.59 11.86
N THR A 36 1.07 1.08 12.39
CA THR A 36 1.85 1.71 13.46
C THR A 36 3.34 1.71 13.12
N ALA A 37 4.10 2.57 13.81
CA ALA A 37 5.55 2.62 13.66
C ALA A 37 6.22 1.32 14.14
N GLU A 38 5.67 0.69 15.17
CA GLU A 38 6.13 -0.59 15.70
C GLU A 38 5.95 -1.71 14.68
N GLU A 39 4.77 -1.82 14.05
CA GLU A 39 4.50 -2.79 12.98
C GLU A 39 5.44 -2.57 11.78
N PHE A 40 5.68 -1.32 11.41
CA PHE A 40 6.61 -0.97 10.34
C PHE A 40 8.02 -1.45 10.66
N ASN A 41 8.53 -1.15 11.85
CA ASN A 41 9.88 -1.55 12.27
C ASN A 41 10.03 -3.09 12.29
N GLN A 42 9.01 -3.81 12.76
CA GLN A 42 9.01 -5.28 12.73
C GLN A 42 9.01 -5.83 11.31
N ALA A 43 8.18 -5.28 10.42
CA ALA A 43 8.13 -5.67 9.01
C ALA A 43 9.45 -5.38 8.30
N LEU A 44 10.06 -4.23 8.59
CA LEU A 44 11.35 -3.82 8.02
C LEU A 44 12.47 -4.77 8.44
N ALA A 45 12.57 -5.08 9.74
CA ALA A 45 13.55 -6.06 10.24
C ALA A 45 13.37 -7.43 9.56
N ARG A 46 12.13 -7.88 9.39
CA ARG A 46 11.82 -9.14 8.70
C ARG A 46 12.20 -9.12 7.22
N SER A 47 11.99 -7.99 6.53
CA SER A 47 12.37 -7.83 5.12
C SER A 47 13.86 -8.00 4.88
N PHE A 48 14.71 -7.52 5.81
CA PHE A 48 16.16 -7.68 5.70
C PHE A 48 16.64 -9.10 6.04
N ALA A 49 15.91 -9.81 6.89
CA ALA A 49 16.23 -11.19 7.28
C ALA A 49 15.75 -12.24 6.25
N THR A 50 14.84 -11.86 5.34
CA THR A 50 14.23 -12.79 4.37
C THR A 50 14.76 -12.48 2.97
N PRO A 51 15.37 -13.45 2.26
CA PRO A 51 15.79 -13.24 0.88
C PRO A 51 14.61 -12.99 -0.05
N GLY A 52 14.73 -11.97 -0.89
CA GLY A 52 13.74 -11.63 -1.91
C GLY A 52 13.04 -10.30 -1.65
N PRO A 53 12.23 -9.83 -2.61
CA PRO A 53 11.52 -8.57 -2.48
C PRO A 53 10.32 -8.69 -1.51
N MET A 54 10.10 -7.63 -0.74
CA MET A 54 8.92 -7.47 0.13
C MET A 54 8.37 -6.05 -0.01
N LEU A 55 7.05 -5.93 -0.11
CA LEU A 55 6.33 -4.66 -0.03
C LEU A 55 5.84 -4.44 1.41
N ILE A 56 6.14 -3.27 1.96
CA ILE A 56 5.61 -2.78 3.23
C ILE A 56 4.77 -1.54 2.93
N ASP A 57 3.45 -1.67 3.07
CA ASP A 57 2.50 -0.57 2.90
C ASP A 57 2.31 0.15 4.25
N ALA A 58 3.04 1.25 4.45
CA ALA A 58 3.01 2.03 5.67
C ALA A 58 1.90 3.09 5.61
N VAL A 59 0.91 2.97 6.49
CA VAL A 59 -0.16 3.96 6.64
C VAL A 59 0.34 5.09 7.54
N ILE A 60 0.31 6.32 7.03
CA ILE A 60 0.77 7.55 7.70
C ILE A 60 -0.43 8.32 8.25
#